data_AF-A0A3B9WXN8-F1
#
_entry.id   AF-A0A3B9WXN8-F1
#
_cell.length_a   1.000
_cell.length_b   1.000
_cell.length_c   1.000
_cell.angle_alpha   90.00
_cell.angle_beta   90.00
_cell.angle_gamma   90.00
#
_symmetry.space_group_name_H-M   'P 1'
#
loop_
_entity.id
_entity.type
_entity.pdbx_description
1 polymer ?
#
loop_
_entity_poly.entity_id
_entity_poly.type
_entity_poly.pdbx_seq_one_letter_code
_entity_poly.pdbx_strand_id
1 'polypeptide(L)'
;MANRCEAVDIPDTQGASLIDGVINRAKIKAHKEEFFKAEAEKGSLRPDWSTEFKRFTSDKRNYQDAVIVLSVGPYNAIPAVRLGLPEDEWITLSDRIRKYHECTHFVCRRLFPEKKNAVWDELVADAVGIYAAFGKYNPRVEELFLGIEDGRYVGGRLENYVTDLSGEERAAVLSELADKISSVLKDFDKVISENSSAAPFELALLLEDSMKELWG
;
A
#
# COMPACT_ATOMS: atom_id res chain seq x y z
N MET A 1 11.91 2.87 -16.34
CA MET A 1 10.89 2.08 -17.05
C MET A 1 11.48 0.72 -17.33
N ALA A 2 11.15 -0.28 -16.50
CA ALA A 2 11.39 -1.67 -16.89
C ALA A 2 10.49 -1.94 -18.11
N ASN A 3 11.06 -2.52 -19.18
CA ASN A 3 10.37 -3.04 -20.36
C ASN A 3 9.97 -2.09 -21.51
N ARG A 4 10.40 -0.82 -21.56
CA ARG A 4 10.35 0.06 -22.77
C ARG A 4 9.05 -0.02 -23.63
N CYS A 5 7.87 -0.13 -23.01
CA CYS A 5 6.57 -0.28 -23.71
C CYS A 5 6.38 -1.58 -24.51
N GLU A 6 7.11 -2.64 -24.16
CA GLU A 6 6.86 -3.98 -24.68
C GLU A 6 5.79 -4.68 -23.83
N ALA A 7 4.85 -5.34 -24.48
CA ALA A 7 3.84 -6.15 -23.80
C ALA A 7 4.54 -7.38 -23.21
N VAL A 8 4.43 -7.53 -21.90
CA VAL A 8 4.94 -8.69 -21.15
C VAL A 8 3.78 -9.29 -20.41
N ASP A 9 3.75 -10.62 -20.33
CA ASP A 9 2.75 -11.32 -19.54
C ASP A 9 2.89 -10.91 -18.08
N ILE A 10 1.78 -10.42 -17.51
CA ILE A 10 1.67 -10.07 -16.11
C ILE A 10 1.24 -11.34 -15.37
N PRO A 11 1.93 -11.76 -14.29
CA PRO A 11 1.50 -12.92 -13.52
C PRO A 11 0.07 -12.76 -13.00
N ASP A 12 -0.71 -13.84 -13.03
CA ASP A 12 -2.09 -13.84 -12.51
C ASP A 12 -2.17 -13.46 -11.02
N THR A 13 -1.06 -13.62 -10.29
CA THR A 13 -0.92 -13.25 -8.87
C THR A 13 -0.69 -11.75 -8.65
N GLN A 14 -0.41 -10.98 -9.69
CA GLN A 14 -0.13 -9.55 -9.56
C GLN A 14 -1.43 -8.74 -9.43
N GLY A 15 -1.83 -8.46 -8.19
CA GLY A 15 -3.05 -7.70 -7.87
C GLY A 15 -2.94 -6.19 -8.09
N ALA A 16 -1.72 -5.63 -8.11
CA ALA A 16 -1.50 -4.20 -8.26
C ALA A 16 -0.13 -3.88 -8.89
N SER A 17 0.03 -2.64 -9.36
CA SER A 17 1.30 -2.13 -9.83
C SER A 17 1.44 -0.63 -9.55
N LEU A 18 2.60 -0.23 -9.02
CA LEU A 18 2.99 1.16 -8.86
C LEU A 18 3.84 1.60 -10.07
N ILE A 19 3.31 2.53 -10.85
CA ILE A 19 4.00 3.20 -11.95
C ILE A 19 4.47 4.56 -11.44
N ASP A 20 5.75 4.67 -11.09
CA ASP A 20 6.34 5.90 -10.59
C ASP A 20 6.97 6.76 -11.71
N GLY A 21 7.05 8.07 -11.48
CA GLY A 21 7.71 9.01 -12.39
C GLY A 21 6.90 9.35 -13.66
N VAL A 22 5.58 9.17 -13.64
CA VAL A 22 4.68 9.50 -14.76
C VAL A 22 4.65 11.01 -14.96
N ILE A 23 5.00 11.48 -16.16
CA ILE A 23 4.97 12.91 -16.47
C ILE A 23 3.53 13.41 -16.49
N ASN A 24 3.18 14.24 -15.51
CA ASN A 24 1.91 14.94 -15.47
C ASN A 24 1.99 16.24 -16.30
N ARG A 25 1.55 16.15 -17.55
CA ARG A 25 1.47 17.30 -18.47
C ARG A 25 0.47 18.37 -18.01
N ALA A 26 -0.55 18.01 -17.23
CA ALA A 26 -1.51 18.97 -16.70
C ALA A 26 -0.85 19.89 -15.66
N LYS A 27 0.00 19.36 -14.77
CA LYS A 27 0.80 20.18 -13.84
C LYS A 27 1.70 21.17 -14.59
N ILE A 28 2.40 20.71 -15.62
CA ILE A 28 3.25 21.58 -16.47
C ILE A 28 2.41 22.68 -17.14
N LYS A 29 1.24 22.34 -17.68
CA LYS A 29 0.35 23.29 -18.34
C LYS A 29 -0.20 24.34 -17.36
N ALA A 30 -0.69 23.90 -16.19
CA ALA A 30 -1.20 24.78 -15.16
C ALA A 30 -0.11 25.75 -14.66
N HIS A 31 1.08 25.22 -14.36
CA HIS A 31 2.22 26.06 -13.96
C HIS A 31 2.61 27.08 -15.03
N LYS A 32 2.61 26.66 -16.30
CA LYS A 32 2.86 27.59 -17.42
C LYS A 32 1.82 28.70 -17.45
N GLU A 33 0.53 28.39 -17.33
CA GLU A 33 -0.53 29.40 -17.32
C GLU A 33 -0.39 30.38 -16.15
N GLU A 34 -0.12 29.88 -14.95
CA GLU A 34 0.14 30.70 -13.76
C GLU A 34 1.36 31.60 -13.92
N PHE A 35 2.47 31.08 -14.43
CA PHE A 35 3.68 31.85 -14.69
C PHE A 35 3.43 33.00 -15.68
N PHE A 36 2.80 32.72 -16.82
CA PHE A 36 2.51 33.74 -17.83
C PHE A 36 1.58 34.83 -17.29
N LYS A 37 0.59 34.45 -16.48
CA LYS A 37 -0.30 35.39 -15.81
C LYS A 37 0.47 36.30 -14.85
N ALA A 38 1.29 35.71 -13.97
CA ALA A 38 2.09 36.46 -12.99
C ALA A 38 3.10 37.40 -13.66
N GLU A 39 3.69 37.02 -14.79
CA GLU A 39 4.62 37.87 -15.54
C GLU A 39 3.91 39.00 -16.28
N ALA A 40 2.71 38.75 -16.83
CA ALA A 40 1.88 39.79 -17.42
C ALA A 40 1.46 40.85 -16.38
N GLU A 41 1.12 40.43 -15.16
CA GLU A 41 0.79 41.33 -14.03
C GLU A 41 1.98 42.21 -13.62
N LYS A 42 3.22 41.74 -13.82
CA LYS A 42 4.46 42.53 -13.62
C LYS A 42 4.82 43.41 -14.82
N GLY A 43 3.99 43.44 -15.86
CA GLY A 43 4.23 44.21 -17.09
C GLY A 43 5.20 43.55 -18.07
N SER A 44 5.55 42.27 -17.88
CA SER A 44 6.41 41.53 -18.80
C SER A 44 5.62 41.07 -20.03
N LEU A 45 5.94 41.62 -21.20
CA LEU A 45 5.32 41.26 -22.48
C LEU A 45 5.94 40.01 -23.12
N ARG A 46 7.10 39.55 -22.63
CA ARG A 46 7.83 38.36 -23.12
C ARG A 46 8.39 37.54 -21.96
N PRO A 47 7.54 36.79 -21.26
CA PRO A 47 7.98 35.88 -20.19
C PRO A 47 8.96 34.82 -20.70
N ASP A 48 10.08 34.60 -20.01
CA ASP A 48 11.06 33.56 -20.36
C ASP A 48 10.65 32.20 -19.79
N TRP A 49 9.79 31.50 -20.54
CA TRP A 49 9.37 30.15 -20.20
C TRP A 49 10.52 29.14 -20.18
N SER A 50 11.59 29.33 -20.96
CA SER A 50 12.68 28.33 -21.03
C SER A 50 13.44 28.26 -19.70
N THR A 51 13.76 29.42 -19.15
CA THR A 51 14.42 29.53 -17.83
C THR A 51 13.50 29.05 -16.72
N GLU A 52 12.23 29.46 -16.75
CA GLU A 52 11.25 29.02 -15.75
C GLU A 52 11.00 27.51 -15.81
N PHE A 53 10.89 26.94 -17.01
CA PHE A 53 10.66 25.51 -17.17
C PHE A 53 11.83 24.70 -16.60
N LYS A 54 13.08 25.11 -16.85
CA LYS A 54 14.25 24.48 -16.23
C LYS A 54 14.20 24.53 -14.69
N ARG A 55 13.81 25.69 -14.13
CA ARG A 55 13.62 25.85 -12.68
C ARG A 55 12.53 24.92 -12.17
N PHE A 56 11.37 24.90 -12.82
CA PHE A 56 10.22 24.07 -12.45
C PHE A 56 10.55 22.57 -12.50
N THR A 57 11.23 22.12 -13.56
CA THR A 57 11.59 20.70 -13.72
C THR A 57 12.85 20.28 -12.94
N SER A 58 13.49 21.20 -12.21
CA SER A 58 14.61 20.84 -11.32
C SER A 58 14.16 19.96 -10.16
N ASP A 59 12.88 20.05 -9.78
CA ASP A 59 12.24 19.15 -8.83
C ASP A 59 11.20 18.26 -9.54
N LYS A 60 11.42 16.95 -9.49
CA LYS A 60 10.53 15.95 -10.10
C LYS A 60 9.11 16.01 -9.53
N ARG A 61 8.94 16.38 -8.26
CA ARG A 61 7.63 16.45 -7.58
C ARG A 61 6.69 17.48 -8.22
N ASN A 62 7.25 18.46 -8.93
CA ASN A 62 6.49 19.49 -9.62
C ASN A 62 5.75 18.96 -10.86
N TYR A 63 6.24 17.89 -11.50
CA TYR A 63 5.72 17.44 -12.80
C TYR A 63 5.62 15.94 -12.97
N GLN A 64 6.05 15.15 -11.99
CA GLN A 64 5.88 13.71 -11.97
C GLN A 64 4.86 13.32 -10.91
N ASP A 65 4.07 12.31 -11.24
CA ASP A 65 3.17 11.63 -10.32
C ASP A 65 3.46 10.13 -10.34
N ALA A 66 2.89 9.46 -9.35
CA ALA A 66 2.81 8.01 -9.31
C ALA A 66 1.38 7.57 -9.59
N VAL A 67 1.23 6.49 -10.33
CA VAL A 67 -0.06 5.86 -10.63
C VAL A 67 -0.05 4.46 -10.04
N ILE A 68 -1.04 4.16 -9.20
CA ILE A 68 -1.28 2.81 -8.70
C ILE A 68 -2.39 2.22 -9.56
N VAL A 69 -2.08 1.14 -10.27
CA VAL A 69 -3.03 0.37 -11.08
C VAL A 69 -3.45 -0.84 -10.26
N LEU A 70 -4.76 -1.02 -10.10
CA LEU A 70 -5.34 -2.11 -9.31
C LEU A 70 -6.13 -3.04 -10.21
N SER A 71 -5.98 -4.35 -10.01
CA SER A 71 -6.90 -5.33 -10.58
C SER A 71 -8.18 -5.44 -9.72
N VAL A 72 -9.28 -5.79 -10.37
CA VAL A 72 -10.56 -6.05 -9.72
C VAL A 72 -10.72 -7.55 -9.53
N GLY A 73 -11.00 -7.96 -8.30
CA GLY A 73 -11.11 -9.36 -7.92
C GLY A 73 -11.02 -9.55 -6.41
N PRO A 74 -11.39 -10.75 -5.90
CA PRO A 74 -11.35 -11.06 -4.48
C PRO A 74 -9.94 -10.84 -3.93
N TYR A 75 -9.84 -10.19 -2.76
CA TYR A 75 -8.56 -9.95 -2.11
C TYR A 75 -7.91 -11.27 -1.70
N ASN A 76 -6.62 -11.44 -2.01
CA ASN A 76 -5.86 -12.69 -1.84
C ASN A 76 -6.51 -13.97 -2.40
N ALA A 77 -7.35 -13.83 -3.44
CA ALA A 77 -8.15 -14.93 -3.99
C ALA A 77 -9.05 -15.66 -2.96
N ILE A 78 -9.36 -15.03 -1.83
CA ILE A 78 -10.24 -15.59 -0.81
C ILE A 78 -11.69 -15.51 -1.31
N PRO A 79 -12.45 -16.62 -1.32
CA PRO A 79 -13.84 -16.59 -1.75
C PRO A 79 -14.75 -15.97 -0.67
N ALA A 80 -15.80 -15.27 -1.09
CA ALA A 80 -16.69 -14.50 -0.21
C ALA A 80 -17.32 -15.36 0.91
N VAL A 81 -17.58 -16.64 0.64
CA VAL A 81 -18.10 -17.62 1.60
C VAL A 81 -17.24 -17.77 2.87
N ARG A 82 -15.91 -17.59 2.76
CA ARG A 82 -14.99 -17.67 3.91
C ARG A 82 -15.18 -16.51 4.89
N LEU A 83 -15.71 -15.39 4.41
CA LEU A 83 -16.04 -14.20 5.20
C LEU A 83 -17.53 -14.12 5.54
N GLY A 84 -18.35 -15.05 5.03
CA GLY A 84 -19.80 -15.02 5.20
C GLY A 84 -20.48 -13.87 4.47
N LEU A 85 -19.87 -13.38 3.38
CA LEU A 85 -20.35 -12.23 2.61
C LEU A 85 -20.93 -12.65 1.25
N PRO A 86 -21.86 -11.86 0.69
CA PRO A 86 -22.21 -11.90 -0.73
C PRO A 86 -20.99 -11.63 -1.63
N GLU A 87 -20.97 -12.21 -2.83
CA GLU A 87 -19.84 -12.06 -3.76
C GLU A 87 -19.64 -10.60 -4.22
N ASP A 88 -20.72 -9.90 -4.56
CA ASP A 88 -20.69 -8.50 -5.02
C ASP A 88 -20.22 -7.53 -3.91
N GLU A 89 -20.67 -7.76 -2.69
CA GLU A 89 -20.18 -7.04 -1.51
C GLU A 89 -18.69 -7.31 -1.29
N TRP A 90 -18.26 -8.57 -1.40
CA TRP A 90 -16.86 -8.92 -1.20
C TRP A 90 -15.95 -8.34 -2.27
N ILE A 91 -16.36 -8.28 -3.54
CA ILE A 91 -15.58 -7.62 -4.60
C ILE A 91 -15.40 -6.13 -4.30
N THR A 92 -16.45 -5.46 -3.84
CA THR A 92 -16.41 -4.03 -3.47
C THR A 92 -15.47 -3.79 -2.30
N LEU A 93 -15.56 -4.62 -1.27
CA LEU A 93 -14.67 -4.56 -0.10
C LEU A 93 -13.23 -4.89 -0.48
N SER A 94 -13.01 -5.89 -1.34
CA SER A 94 -11.70 -6.29 -1.84
C SER A 94 -10.99 -5.17 -2.60
N ASP A 95 -11.72 -4.45 -3.47
CA ASP A 95 -11.19 -3.27 -4.17
C ASP A 95 -10.75 -2.20 -3.17
N ARG A 96 -11.56 -1.95 -2.15
CA ARG A 96 -11.25 -0.97 -1.11
C ARG A 96 -10.04 -1.40 -0.26
N ILE A 97 -9.96 -2.66 0.16
CA ILE A 97 -8.80 -3.20 0.88
C ILE A 97 -7.55 -2.99 0.04
N ARG A 98 -7.57 -3.45 -1.22
CA ARG A 98 -6.42 -3.36 -2.13
C ARG A 98 -5.96 -1.93 -2.35
N LYS A 99 -6.91 -1.01 -2.57
CA LYS A 99 -6.61 0.41 -2.73
C LYS A 99 -5.88 0.98 -1.52
N TYR A 100 -6.38 0.74 -0.32
CA TYR A 100 -5.77 1.27 0.90
C TYR A 100 -4.45 0.57 1.24
N HIS A 101 -4.35 -0.74 1.02
CA HIS A 101 -3.12 -1.52 1.16
C HIS A 101 -1.98 -0.94 0.29
N GLU A 102 -2.21 -0.76 -1.01
CA GLU A 102 -1.20 -0.20 -1.93
C GLU A 102 -0.88 1.27 -1.61
N CYS A 103 -1.88 2.06 -1.20
CA CYS A 103 -1.64 3.42 -0.74
C CYS A 103 -0.81 3.47 0.55
N THR A 104 -1.00 2.52 1.47
CA THR A 104 -0.21 2.43 2.69
C THR A 104 1.25 2.16 2.36
N HIS A 105 1.55 1.18 1.50
CA HIS A 105 2.92 0.99 1.01
C HIS A 105 3.51 2.24 0.38
N PHE A 106 2.72 2.94 -0.46
CA PHE A 106 3.17 4.17 -1.11
C PHE A 106 3.54 5.27 -0.11
N VAL A 107 2.71 5.45 0.93
CA VAL A 107 2.90 6.45 2.00
C VAL A 107 4.06 6.07 2.91
N CYS A 108 4.07 4.85 3.45
CA CYS A 108 5.09 4.38 4.38
C CYS A 108 6.48 4.40 3.75
N ARG A 109 6.65 3.96 2.49
CA ARG A 109 7.94 4.02 1.80
C ARG A 109 8.48 5.44 1.60
N ARG A 110 7.60 6.45 1.57
CA ARG A 110 7.99 7.87 1.44
C ARG A 110 8.34 8.49 2.78
N LEU A 111 7.65 8.10 3.85
CA LEU A 111 7.85 8.66 5.19
C LEU A 111 8.96 7.94 5.97
N PHE A 112 9.12 6.64 5.75
CA PHE A 112 10.03 5.76 6.49
C PHE A 112 10.93 4.93 5.54
N PRO A 113 11.69 5.56 4.63
CA PRO A 113 12.49 4.84 3.63
C PRO A 113 13.55 3.88 4.20
N GLU A 114 13.93 4.09 5.46
CA GLU A 114 14.87 3.26 6.22
C GLU A 114 14.24 2.03 6.88
N LYS A 115 12.92 2.01 7.11
CA LYS A 115 12.23 0.88 7.71
C LYS A 115 11.99 -0.19 6.66
N LYS A 116 12.66 -1.34 6.83
CA LYS A 116 12.64 -2.45 5.86
C LYS A 116 12.40 -3.77 6.59
N ASN A 117 11.16 -4.00 7.02
CA ASN A 117 10.72 -5.33 7.41
C ASN A 117 9.50 -5.68 6.55
N ALA A 118 9.68 -6.64 5.64
CA ALA A 118 8.67 -6.97 4.64
C ALA A 118 7.37 -7.49 5.26
N VAL A 119 7.47 -8.34 6.30
CA VAL A 119 6.28 -8.86 6.98
C VAL A 119 5.54 -7.73 7.66
N TRP A 120 6.24 -6.89 8.41
CA TRP A 120 5.64 -5.74 9.10
C TRP A 120 4.96 -4.75 8.13
N ASP A 121 5.61 -4.40 7.02
CA ASP A 121 5.05 -3.51 5.97
C ASP A 121 3.70 -4.05 5.47
N GLU A 122 3.58 -5.36 5.33
CA GLU A 122 2.36 -6.04 4.85
C GLU A 122 1.28 -6.10 5.91
N LEU A 123 1.63 -6.37 7.18
CA LEU A 123 0.66 -6.35 8.29
C LEU A 123 0.03 -4.95 8.43
N VAL A 124 0.85 -3.90 8.39
CA VAL A 124 0.36 -2.53 8.47
C VAL A 124 -0.54 -2.20 7.27
N ALA A 125 -0.14 -2.59 6.06
CA ALA A 125 -0.91 -2.35 4.85
C ALA A 125 -2.25 -3.09 4.85
N ASP A 126 -2.29 -4.35 5.28
CA ASP A 126 -3.51 -5.14 5.46
C ASP A 126 -4.42 -4.54 6.53
N ALA A 127 -3.89 -4.22 7.71
CA ALA A 127 -4.68 -3.67 8.81
C ALA A 127 -5.38 -2.37 8.40
N VAL A 128 -4.67 -1.48 7.71
CA VAL A 128 -5.22 -0.23 7.17
C VAL A 128 -6.26 -0.52 6.08
N GLY A 129 -5.99 -1.48 5.20
CA GLY A 129 -6.92 -1.92 4.16
C GLY A 129 -8.23 -2.46 4.73
N ILE A 130 -8.15 -3.37 5.70
CA ILE A 130 -9.28 -3.97 6.43
C ILE A 130 -10.06 -2.87 7.15
N TYR A 131 -9.39 -2.05 7.94
CA TYR A 131 -10.03 -0.96 8.67
C TYR A 131 -10.75 0.00 7.72
N ALA A 132 -10.10 0.39 6.62
CA ALA A 132 -10.71 1.27 5.64
C ALA A 132 -11.94 0.64 4.99
N ALA A 133 -11.93 -0.66 4.68
CA ALA A 133 -13.03 -1.34 4.01
C ALA A 133 -14.23 -1.61 4.93
N PHE A 134 -13.97 -2.12 6.13
CA PHE A 134 -15.00 -2.56 7.07
C PHE A 134 -15.39 -1.50 8.11
N GLY A 135 -14.63 -0.39 8.22
CA GLY A 135 -14.79 0.62 9.26
C GLY A 135 -14.33 0.17 10.65
N LYS A 136 -13.80 -1.04 10.76
CA LYS A 136 -13.20 -1.62 11.96
C LYS A 136 -12.14 -2.62 11.54
N TYR A 137 -11.15 -2.80 12.39
CA TYR A 137 -10.17 -3.85 12.21
C TYR A 137 -10.69 -5.18 12.75
N ASN A 138 -10.25 -6.29 12.17
CA ASN A 138 -10.55 -7.63 12.67
C ASN A 138 -9.33 -8.53 12.45
N PRO A 139 -8.63 -8.95 13.52
CA PRO A 139 -7.40 -9.74 13.39
C PRO A 139 -7.65 -11.07 12.67
N ARG A 140 -8.82 -11.67 12.82
CA ARG A 140 -9.14 -12.95 12.15
C ARG A 140 -9.24 -12.85 10.64
N VAL A 141 -9.61 -11.67 10.13
CA VAL A 141 -9.67 -11.41 8.68
C VAL A 141 -8.25 -11.33 8.12
N GLU A 142 -7.33 -10.70 8.85
CA GLU A 142 -5.93 -10.62 8.45
C GLU A 142 -5.21 -11.97 8.59
N GLU A 143 -5.46 -12.72 9.66
CA GLU A 143 -5.00 -14.11 9.81
C GLU A 143 -5.42 -14.96 8.59
N LEU A 144 -6.70 -14.87 8.20
CA LEU A 144 -7.21 -15.55 7.00
C LEU A 144 -6.46 -15.15 5.73
N PHE A 145 -6.13 -13.87 5.56
CA PHE A 145 -5.37 -13.37 4.40
C PHE A 145 -3.93 -13.88 4.35
N LEU A 146 -3.33 -14.11 5.52
CA LEU A 146 -1.96 -14.65 5.64
C LEU A 146 -1.93 -16.18 5.56
N GLY A 147 -3.07 -16.85 5.64
CA GLY A 147 -3.16 -18.31 5.69
C GLY A 147 -2.88 -18.85 7.09
N ILE A 148 -3.32 -18.13 8.12
CA ILE A 148 -3.21 -18.50 9.53
C ILE A 148 -4.62 -18.86 10.03
N GLU A 149 -4.75 -20.04 10.61
CA GLU A 149 -5.99 -20.52 11.24
C GLU A 149 -5.67 -21.09 12.63
N ASP A 150 -6.34 -20.60 13.66
CA ASP A 150 -6.13 -20.99 15.07
C ASP A 150 -4.65 -20.93 15.50
N GLY A 151 -3.94 -19.88 15.07
CA GLY A 151 -2.51 -19.65 15.33
C GLY A 151 -1.55 -20.50 14.49
N ARG A 152 -2.06 -21.34 13.58
CA ARG A 152 -1.25 -22.24 12.75
C ARG A 152 -1.23 -21.78 11.31
N TYR A 153 -0.06 -21.84 10.70
CA TYR A 153 0.05 -21.67 9.25
C TYR A 153 -0.58 -22.87 8.52
N VAL A 154 -1.52 -22.60 7.61
CA VAL A 154 -2.27 -23.62 6.84
C VAL A 154 -2.09 -23.50 5.32
N GLY A 155 -1.22 -22.61 4.86
CA GLY A 155 -1.06 -22.30 3.44
C GLY A 155 -1.65 -20.93 3.10
N GLY A 156 -0.89 -20.07 2.43
CA GLY A 156 -1.35 -18.74 2.04
C GLY A 156 -0.21 -17.76 1.78
N ARG A 157 -0.52 -16.46 1.87
CA ARG A 157 0.43 -15.40 1.49
C ARG A 157 1.68 -15.35 2.37
N LEU A 158 1.62 -15.83 3.62
CA LEU A 158 2.76 -15.76 4.56
C LEU A 158 4.03 -16.42 4.01
N GLU A 159 3.91 -17.46 3.19
CA GLU A 159 5.06 -18.18 2.67
C GLU A 159 5.87 -17.43 1.61
N ASN A 160 5.28 -16.37 1.04
CA ASN A 160 5.97 -15.48 0.11
C ASN A 160 7.06 -14.64 0.81
N TYR A 161 7.05 -14.58 2.14
CA TYR A 161 8.07 -13.89 2.93
C TYR A 161 9.16 -14.82 3.46
N VAL A 162 9.03 -16.13 3.24
CA VAL A 162 10.01 -17.16 3.65
C VAL A 162 10.45 -17.93 2.41
N THR A 163 11.21 -17.26 1.53
CA THR A 163 11.63 -17.79 0.22
C THR A 163 12.94 -18.58 0.28
N ASP A 164 13.81 -18.28 1.25
CA ASP A 164 15.18 -18.79 1.27
C ASP A 164 15.33 -20.12 2.01
N LEU A 165 14.24 -20.64 2.58
CA LEU A 165 14.19 -21.90 3.32
C LEU A 165 13.33 -22.93 2.58
N SER A 166 13.57 -24.21 2.86
CA SER A 166 12.76 -25.31 2.32
C SER A 166 12.58 -26.43 3.35
N GLY A 167 11.66 -27.35 3.09
CA GLY A 167 11.44 -28.53 3.94
C GLY A 167 11.03 -28.17 5.37
N GLU A 168 11.57 -28.92 6.34
CA GLU A 168 11.22 -28.81 7.76
C GLU A 168 11.61 -27.46 8.38
N GLU A 169 12.75 -26.88 8.00
CA GLU A 169 13.17 -25.55 8.48
C GLU A 169 12.18 -24.46 8.08
N ARG A 170 11.70 -24.49 6.82
CA ARG A 170 10.69 -23.55 6.36
C ARG A 170 9.39 -23.69 7.15
N ALA A 171 8.96 -24.93 7.41
CA ALA A 171 7.75 -25.20 8.18
C ALA A 171 7.86 -24.69 9.63
N ALA A 172 9.01 -24.91 10.28
CA ALA A 172 9.26 -24.40 11.63
C ALA A 172 9.19 -22.87 11.69
N VAL A 173 9.88 -22.18 10.77
CA VAL A 173 9.87 -20.72 10.70
C VAL A 173 8.48 -20.16 10.42
N LEU A 174 7.70 -20.78 9.52
CA LEU A 174 6.33 -20.36 9.25
C LEU A 174 5.42 -20.54 10.46
N SER A 175 5.60 -21.60 11.25
CA SER A 175 4.86 -21.81 12.48
C SER A 175 5.18 -20.75 13.53
N GLU A 176 6.47 -20.49 13.79
CA GLU A 176 6.90 -19.46 14.74
C GLU A 176 6.42 -18.06 14.30
N LEU A 177 6.47 -17.78 13.00
CA LEU A 177 5.99 -16.53 12.45
C LEU A 177 4.48 -16.39 12.57
N ALA A 178 3.71 -17.46 12.35
CA ALA A 178 2.26 -17.45 12.53
C ALA A 178 1.87 -17.16 14.00
N ASP A 179 2.57 -17.76 14.97
CA ASP A 179 2.37 -17.49 16.39
C ASP A 179 2.69 -16.02 16.72
N LYS A 180 3.83 -15.51 16.24
CA LYS A 180 4.24 -14.11 16.43
C LYS A 180 3.21 -13.15 15.84
N ILE A 181 2.82 -13.35 14.59
CA ILE A 181 1.82 -12.54 13.90
C ILE A 181 0.50 -12.55 14.68
N SER A 182 0.01 -13.73 15.08
CA SER A 182 -1.24 -13.84 15.84
C SER A 182 -1.23 -13.02 17.15
N SER A 183 -0.07 -12.86 17.79
CA SER A 183 0.09 -11.94 18.94
C SER A 183 0.01 -10.48 18.50
N VAL A 184 0.79 -10.10 17.49
CA VAL A 184 0.86 -8.73 16.96
C VAL A 184 -0.50 -8.24 16.48
N LEU A 185 -1.28 -9.09 15.81
CA LEU A 185 -2.61 -8.72 15.31
C LEU A 185 -3.60 -8.46 16.44
N LYS A 186 -3.44 -9.09 17.61
CA LYS A 186 -4.24 -8.76 18.81
C LYS A 186 -3.86 -7.39 19.36
N ASP A 187 -2.58 -7.05 19.35
CA ASP A 187 -2.13 -5.73 19.76
C ASP A 187 -2.56 -4.65 18.76
N PHE A 188 -2.58 -4.94 17.46
CA PHE A 188 -3.17 -4.06 16.43
C PHE A 188 -4.64 -3.77 16.73
N ASP A 189 -5.43 -4.79 17.08
CA ASP A 189 -6.84 -4.62 17.43
C ASP A 189 -7.02 -3.68 18.64
N LYS A 190 -6.17 -3.80 19.65
CA LYS A 190 -6.16 -2.88 20.79
C LYS A 190 -5.82 -1.44 20.34
N VAL A 191 -4.70 -1.24 19.64
CA VAL A 191 -4.27 0.09 19.20
C VAL A 191 -5.32 0.75 18.31
N ILE A 192 -5.88 0.01 17.34
CA ILE A 192 -6.87 0.53 16.41
C ILE A 192 -8.21 0.80 17.10
N SER A 193 -8.65 -0.04 18.03
CA SER A 193 -9.91 0.19 18.76
C SER A 193 -9.83 1.42 19.68
N GLU A 194 -8.69 1.64 20.34
CA GLU A 194 -8.41 2.84 21.14
C GLU A 194 -8.36 4.12 20.27
N ASN A 195 -8.13 3.97 18.96
CA ASN A 195 -8.04 5.06 17.98
C ASN A 195 -9.11 4.95 16.87
N SER A 196 -10.30 4.44 17.20
CA SER A 196 -11.38 4.15 16.24
C SER A 196 -11.95 5.35 15.45
N SER A 197 -11.55 6.58 15.79
CA SER A 197 -11.89 7.78 15.02
C SER A 197 -10.78 8.21 14.04
N ALA A 198 -9.62 7.56 14.09
CA ALA A 198 -8.48 7.91 13.25
C ALA A 198 -8.78 7.61 11.78
N ALA A 199 -8.25 8.45 10.90
CA ALA A 199 -8.26 8.19 9.47
C ALA A 199 -7.35 6.98 9.14
N PRO A 200 -7.59 6.24 8.05
CA PRO A 200 -6.82 5.05 7.72
C PRO A 200 -5.30 5.27 7.66
N PHE A 201 -4.84 6.40 7.12
CA PHE A 201 -3.40 6.69 7.05
C PHE A 201 -2.83 7.23 8.36
N GLU A 202 -3.66 7.76 9.26
CA GLU A 202 -3.21 8.07 10.62
C GLU A 202 -2.97 6.78 11.40
N LEU A 203 -3.81 5.75 11.22
CA LEU A 203 -3.56 4.42 11.77
C LEU A 203 -2.25 3.82 11.26
N ALA A 204 -1.94 4.00 9.97
CA ALA A 204 -0.66 3.54 9.42
C ALA A 204 0.53 4.13 10.19
N LEU A 205 0.50 5.44 10.49
CA LEU A 205 1.56 6.11 11.26
C LEU A 205 1.62 5.61 12.69
N LEU A 206 0.46 5.45 13.35
CA LEU A 206 0.38 4.94 14.72
C LEU A 206 1.00 3.55 14.83
N LEU A 207 0.64 2.63 13.93
CA LEU A 207 1.22 1.28 13.91
C LEU A 207 2.72 1.36 13.66
N GLU A 208 3.16 2.10 12.64
CA GLU A 208 4.57 2.30 12.31
C GLU A 208 5.41 2.80 13.50
N ASP A 209 4.88 3.71 14.30
CA ASP A 209 5.55 4.23 15.49
C ASP A 209 5.63 3.18 16.62
N SER A 210 4.64 2.27 16.70
CA SER A 210 4.60 1.15 17.65
C SER A 210 5.44 -0.07 17.24
N MET A 211 6.06 -0.08 16.05
CA MET A 211 6.80 -1.25 15.54
C MET A 211 7.82 -1.83 16.53
N LYS A 212 8.60 -0.97 17.20
CA LYS A 212 9.64 -1.44 18.14
C LYS A 212 9.06 -2.18 19.34
N GLU A 213 7.86 -1.82 19.77
CA GLU A 213 7.20 -2.41 20.93
C GLU A 213 6.45 -3.69 20.55
N LEU A 214 5.82 -3.70 19.37
CA LEU A 214 4.96 -4.79 18.93
C LEU A 214 5.72 -5.89 18.17
N TRP A 215 6.77 -5.53 17.44
CA TRP A 215 7.50 -6.44 16.55
C TRP A 215 8.94 -6.75 16.99
N GLY A 216 9.47 -5.96 17.94
CA GLY A 216 10.85 -6.03 18.43
C GLY A 216 11.23 -7.34 19.11
#